data_AF-A0A1M6V2B9-F1
#
_entry.id   AF-A0A1M6V2B9-F1
#
_cell.length_a   1.000
_cell.length_b   1.000
_cell.length_c   1.000
_cell.angle_alpha   90.00
_cell.angle_beta   90.00
_cell.angle_gamma   90.00
#
_symmetry.space_group_name_H-M   'P 1'
#
loop_
_entity.id
_entity.type
_entity.pdbx_description
1 polymer ?
#
loop_
_entity_poly.entity_id
_entity_poly.type
_entity_poly.pdbx_seq_one_letter_code
_entity_poly.pdbx_strand_id
1 'polypeptide(L)'
;MGVAAEHASKAYLASISPVLLAPAIPTTDDLLVLSGNGERASKQISDIRTAAGETAAARVAELLGRPGAASGSTRMLREARNGITHLGMWDREADPKEILASGIGYINEILDELSKEREGFWGDHAALSRLILEEAEAEIVLRYEEKVRNAARDFEEKVSGLTREQRSRTIASLEALPVSGHGPVSAAARCPACGSLGVAGGRDRRDGSGSWFDPRHFGCRVCDLALDGFELDLAGFTGRPLDGAGDTPGR
;
A
#
# COMPACT_ATOMS: atom_id res chain seq x y z
N MET A 1 18.21 -3.35 -1.45
CA MET A 1 16.77 -3.62 -1.31
C MET A 1 16.10 -4.08 -2.60
N GLY A 2 16.13 -3.31 -3.69
CA GLY A 2 15.41 -3.67 -4.92
C GLY A 2 15.69 -5.09 -5.45
N VAL A 3 16.96 -5.46 -5.56
CA VAL A 3 17.37 -6.82 -6.00
C VAL A 3 16.91 -7.91 -5.03
N ALA A 4 17.00 -7.68 -3.73
CA ALA A 4 16.57 -8.65 -2.71
C ALA A 4 15.06 -8.90 -2.79
N ALA A 5 14.27 -7.84 -2.92
CA ALA A 5 12.81 -7.93 -3.09
C ALA A 5 12.43 -8.60 -4.42
N GLU A 6 13.15 -8.35 -5.52
CA GLU A 6 12.97 -9.06 -6.78
C GLU A 6 13.28 -10.56 -6.64
N HIS A 7 14.40 -10.93 -6.00
CA HIS A 7 14.77 -12.32 -5.78
C HIS A 7 13.78 -13.05 -4.86
N ALA A 8 13.33 -12.43 -3.77
CA ALA A 8 12.30 -12.98 -2.91
C ALA A 8 10.99 -13.22 -3.70
N SER A 9 10.57 -12.23 -4.48
CA SER A 9 9.38 -12.33 -5.34
C SER A 9 9.50 -13.49 -6.33
N LYS A 10 10.65 -13.62 -6.99
CA LYS A 10 10.91 -14.73 -7.91
C LYS A 10 10.95 -16.08 -7.20
N ALA A 11 11.55 -16.16 -6.01
CA ALA A 11 11.56 -17.38 -5.22
C ALA A 11 10.14 -17.85 -4.88
N TYR A 12 9.26 -16.92 -4.47
CA TYR A 12 7.85 -17.21 -4.24
C TYR A 12 7.13 -17.70 -5.50
N LEU A 13 7.25 -16.96 -6.61
CA LEU A 13 6.64 -17.35 -7.88
C LEU A 13 7.11 -18.73 -8.35
N ALA A 14 8.42 -19.00 -8.23
CA ALA A 14 9.02 -20.28 -8.60
C ALA A 14 8.53 -21.43 -7.72
N SER A 15 8.27 -21.17 -6.43
CA SER A 15 7.73 -22.18 -5.50
C SER A 15 6.32 -22.64 -5.87
N ILE A 16 5.55 -21.79 -6.54
CA ILE A 16 4.22 -22.11 -7.06
C ILE A 16 4.33 -22.75 -8.45
N SER A 17 5.00 -22.07 -9.39
CA SER A 17 5.23 -22.57 -10.75
C SER A 17 6.33 -21.76 -11.45
N PRO A 18 7.37 -22.39 -12.02
CA PRO A 18 8.42 -21.66 -12.75
C PRO A 18 7.89 -20.84 -13.93
N VAL A 19 6.75 -21.19 -14.53
CA VAL A 19 6.11 -20.40 -15.61
C VAL A 19 5.75 -18.99 -15.14
N LEU A 20 5.49 -18.78 -13.84
CA LEU A 20 5.24 -17.46 -13.27
C LEU A 20 6.48 -16.56 -13.27
N LEU A 21 7.66 -17.08 -13.60
CA LEU A 21 8.87 -16.30 -13.83
C LEU A 21 8.97 -15.73 -15.24
N ALA A 22 8.02 -16.02 -16.15
CA ALA A 22 8.07 -15.55 -17.52
C ALA A 22 8.18 -14.01 -17.61
N PRO A 23 8.90 -13.44 -18.58
CA PRO A 23 8.96 -11.99 -18.72
C PRO A 23 7.56 -11.43 -19.07
N ALA A 24 7.38 -10.11 -19.00
CA ALA A 24 6.09 -9.47 -19.29
C ALA A 24 5.56 -9.82 -20.70
N ILE A 25 6.49 -9.98 -21.65
CA ILE A 25 6.20 -10.45 -23.02
C ILE A 25 7.05 -11.71 -23.25
N PRO A 26 6.52 -12.91 -22.95
CA PRO A 26 7.25 -14.16 -23.12
C PRO A 26 7.32 -14.58 -24.59
N THR A 27 8.48 -15.14 -24.97
CA THR A 27 8.63 -15.89 -26.22
C THR A 27 8.22 -17.34 -26.02
N THR A 28 7.98 -18.07 -27.12
CA THR A 28 7.70 -19.51 -27.07
C THR A 28 8.81 -20.27 -26.34
N ASP A 29 10.07 -19.93 -26.58
CA ASP A 29 11.21 -20.54 -25.89
C ASP A 29 11.20 -20.28 -24.38
N ASP A 30 10.87 -19.06 -23.94
CA ASP A 30 10.79 -18.74 -22.51
C ASP A 30 9.73 -19.62 -21.82
N LEU A 31 8.56 -19.81 -22.46
CA LEU A 31 7.50 -20.67 -21.94
C LEU A 31 7.87 -22.16 -21.99
N LEU A 32 8.52 -22.63 -23.05
CA LEU A 32 8.96 -24.02 -23.18
C LEU A 32 9.96 -24.37 -22.07
N VAL A 33 10.98 -23.54 -21.85
CA VAL A 33 11.94 -23.78 -20.77
C VAL A 33 11.28 -23.71 -19.39
N LEU A 34 10.49 -22.67 -19.11
CA LEU A 34 9.86 -22.49 -17.80
C LEU A 34 8.74 -23.50 -17.50
N SER A 35 8.18 -24.15 -18.53
CA SER A 35 7.21 -25.25 -18.36
C SER A 35 7.87 -26.63 -18.24
N GLY A 36 9.20 -26.70 -18.24
CA GLY A 36 9.96 -27.95 -18.16
C GLY A 36 10.14 -28.70 -19.49
N ASN A 37 9.79 -28.07 -20.62
CA ASN A 37 9.96 -28.59 -21.98
C ASN A 37 11.17 -27.96 -22.69
N GLY A 38 12.25 -27.71 -21.94
CA GLY A 38 13.44 -27.01 -22.44
C GLY A 38 14.16 -27.76 -23.56
N GLU A 39 13.98 -29.07 -23.67
CA GLU A 39 14.52 -29.89 -24.76
C GLU A 39 13.91 -29.54 -26.14
N ARG A 40 12.77 -28.84 -26.14
CA ARG A 40 12.08 -28.37 -27.35
C ARG A 40 12.35 -26.90 -27.65
N ALA A 41 13.01 -26.20 -26.74
CA ALA A 41 13.34 -24.79 -26.90
C ALA A 41 14.64 -24.64 -27.71
N SER A 42 14.75 -23.55 -28.46
CA SER A 42 16.01 -23.21 -29.14
C SER A 42 17.05 -22.60 -28.18
N LYS A 43 16.60 -22.08 -27.04
CA LYS A 43 17.42 -21.45 -26.00
C LYS A 43 17.70 -22.40 -24.83
N GLN A 44 18.88 -22.23 -24.22
CA GLN A 44 19.19 -22.88 -22.95
C GLN A 44 18.62 -22.09 -21.76
N ILE A 45 18.57 -22.74 -20.59
CA ILE A 45 18.08 -22.12 -19.34
C ILE A 45 18.91 -20.91 -18.90
N SER A 46 20.17 -20.80 -19.34
CA SER A 46 21.01 -19.62 -19.10
C SER A 46 20.57 -18.39 -19.90
N ASP A 47 19.84 -18.60 -21.01
CA ASP A 47 19.56 -17.57 -22.01
C ASP A 47 18.10 -17.07 -21.93
N ILE A 48 17.30 -17.67 -21.06
CA ILE A 48 15.91 -17.22 -20.84
C ILE A 48 15.87 -15.96 -20.02
N ARG A 49 14.95 -15.06 -20.39
CA ARG A 49 14.69 -13.86 -19.59
C ARG A 49 13.62 -14.19 -18.56
N THR A 50 13.77 -13.67 -17.35
CA THR A 50 12.74 -13.78 -16.31
C THR A 50 12.03 -12.44 -16.10
N ALA A 51 10.89 -12.46 -15.39
CA ALA A 51 10.15 -11.30 -14.96
C ALA A 51 11.10 -10.27 -14.31
N ALA A 52 10.99 -9.00 -14.68
CA ALA A 52 11.68 -7.94 -13.95
C ALA A 52 11.01 -7.73 -12.58
N GLY A 53 11.70 -7.07 -11.63
CA GLY A 53 11.20 -6.83 -10.27
C GLY A 53 9.75 -6.33 -10.20
N GLU A 54 9.39 -5.30 -10.97
CA GLU A 54 8.01 -4.78 -11.03
C GLU A 54 6.99 -5.84 -11.46
N THR A 55 7.28 -6.58 -12.54
CA THR A 55 6.39 -7.65 -13.01
C THR A 55 6.29 -8.79 -11.98
N ALA A 56 7.40 -9.15 -11.34
CA ALA A 56 7.43 -10.19 -10.33
C ALA A 56 6.60 -9.79 -9.09
N ALA A 57 6.79 -8.57 -8.57
CA ALA A 57 6.06 -8.09 -7.41
C ALA A 57 4.57 -7.88 -7.67
N ALA A 58 4.20 -7.41 -8.87
CA ALA A 58 2.80 -7.32 -9.27
C ALA A 58 2.11 -8.70 -9.25
N ARG A 59 2.78 -9.74 -9.74
CA ARG A 59 2.27 -11.12 -9.71
C ARG A 59 2.18 -11.69 -8.30
N VAL A 60 3.19 -11.45 -7.45
CA VAL A 60 3.14 -11.84 -6.03
C VAL A 60 1.93 -11.21 -5.36
N ALA A 61 1.73 -9.91 -5.52
CA ALA A 61 0.63 -9.18 -4.93
C ALA A 61 -0.75 -9.67 -5.42
N GLU A 62 -0.87 -10.04 -6.69
CA GLU A 62 -2.07 -10.69 -7.22
C GLU A 62 -2.33 -12.05 -6.54
N LEU A 63 -1.31 -12.90 -6.45
CA LEU A 63 -1.42 -14.24 -5.86
C LEU A 63 -1.71 -14.21 -4.36
N LEU A 64 -1.22 -13.20 -3.64
CA LEU A 64 -1.52 -13.00 -2.22
C LEU A 64 -2.88 -12.34 -1.98
N GLY A 65 -3.67 -12.06 -3.02
CA GLY A 65 -4.95 -11.37 -2.88
C GLY A 65 -4.80 -9.91 -2.41
N ARG A 66 -3.61 -9.32 -2.59
CA ARG A 66 -3.26 -7.95 -2.17
C ARG A 66 -2.81 -7.09 -3.36
N PRO A 67 -3.63 -6.89 -4.42
CA PRO A 67 -3.23 -6.10 -5.58
C PRO A 67 -2.81 -4.65 -5.24
N GLY A 68 -3.24 -4.11 -4.09
CA GLY A 68 -2.81 -2.80 -3.59
C GLY A 68 -1.39 -2.77 -3.00
N ALA A 69 -0.91 -3.87 -2.41
CA ALA A 69 0.46 -4.00 -1.89
C ALA A 69 1.50 -3.94 -3.02
N ALA A 70 1.10 -4.36 -4.23
CA ALA A 70 1.88 -4.17 -5.44
C ALA A 70 2.28 -2.70 -5.61
N SER A 71 1.40 -1.73 -5.37
CA SER A 71 1.72 -0.32 -5.60
C SER A 71 2.86 0.18 -4.72
N GLY A 72 2.94 -0.26 -3.45
CA GLY A 72 4.02 0.10 -2.52
C GLY A 72 5.32 -0.64 -2.80
N SER A 73 5.26 -1.95 -3.01
CA SER A 73 6.44 -2.78 -3.33
C SER A 73 6.97 -2.52 -4.74
N THR A 74 6.11 -2.25 -5.71
CA THR A 74 6.47 -1.85 -7.08
C THR A 74 7.00 -0.43 -7.09
N ARG A 75 6.43 0.50 -6.30
CA ARG A 75 7.02 1.82 -6.08
C ARG A 75 8.42 1.68 -5.49
N MET A 76 8.59 0.90 -4.43
CA MET A 76 9.90 0.62 -3.83
C MET A 76 10.86 -0.05 -4.81
N LEU A 77 10.42 -1.04 -5.60
CA LEU A 77 11.26 -1.72 -6.61
C LEU A 77 11.66 -0.78 -7.74
N ARG A 78 10.73 0.09 -8.17
CA ARG A 78 10.97 1.15 -9.14
C ARG A 78 11.93 2.19 -8.58
N GLU A 79 11.76 2.62 -7.33
CA GLU A 79 12.62 3.58 -6.63
C GLU A 79 14.01 3.01 -6.33
N ALA A 80 14.10 1.76 -5.87
CA ALA A 80 15.36 1.07 -5.61
C ALA A 80 16.14 0.75 -6.91
N ARG A 81 15.44 0.55 -8.03
CA ARG A 81 16.05 0.38 -9.35
C ARG A 81 16.44 1.72 -9.99
N ASN A 82 15.64 2.77 -9.78
CA ASN A 82 15.89 4.12 -10.29
C ASN A 82 16.84 4.95 -9.42
N GLY A 83 17.14 4.51 -8.19
CA GLY A 83 18.07 5.16 -7.25
C GLY A 83 19.52 5.24 -7.75
N ILE A 84 19.87 4.48 -8.80
CA ILE A 84 21.17 4.57 -9.49
C ILE A 84 21.12 5.52 -10.70
N THR A 85 19.95 5.79 -11.26
CA THR A 85 19.81 6.53 -12.55
C THR A 85 19.28 7.96 -12.39
N HIS A 86 18.60 8.29 -11.28
CA HIS A 86 18.03 9.62 -11.07
C HIS A 86 18.21 10.14 -9.62
N LEU A 87 19.45 10.36 -9.21
CA LEU A 87 19.80 11.20 -8.04
C LEU A 87 19.33 12.68 -8.15
N GLY A 88 18.48 13.03 -9.12
CA GLY A 88 18.02 14.40 -9.39
C GLY A 88 16.51 14.60 -9.53
N MET A 89 15.68 13.55 -9.45
CA MET A 89 14.22 13.67 -9.42
C MET A 89 13.67 12.85 -8.25
N TRP A 90 14.04 13.26 -7.05
CA TRP A 90 13.37 12.83 -5.85
C TRP A 90 12.00 13.51 -5.82
N ASP A 91 10.94 12.75 -5.59
CA ASP A 91 9.85 13.32 -4.80
C ASP A 91 10.48 13.59 -3.43
N ARG A 92 10.71 14.87 -3.10
CA ARG A 92 11.58 15.30 -1.98
C ARG A 92 11.04 14.93 -0.59
N GLU A 93 9.99 14.11 -0.53
CA GLU A 93 9.17 13.86 0.66
C GLU A 93 9.25 12.41 1.19
N ALA A 94 9.75 11.43 0.42
CA ALA A 94 9.83 10.05 0.91
C ALA A 94 11.10 9.83 1.76
N ASP A 95 10.95 9.48 3.03
CA ASP A 95 12.06 9.17 3.93
C ASP A 95 12.74 7.84 3.50
N PRO A 96 14.06 7.83 3.23
CA PRO A 96 14.81 6.61 2.94
C PRO A 96 14.59 5.47 3.94
N LYS A 97 14.33 5.79 5.23
CA LYS A 97 14.02 4.80 6.26
C LYS A 97 12.68 4.12 6.02
N GLU A 98 11.63 4.87 5.67
CA GLU A 98 10.30 4.31 5.36
C GLU A 98 10.36 3.39 4.13
N ILE A 99 11.13 3.76 3.12
CA ILE A 99 11.35 2.93 1.91
C ILE A 99 12.05 1.62 2.29
N LEU A 100 13.09 1.70 3.14
CA LEU A 100 13.83 0.53 3.61
C LEU A 100 12.95 -0.39 4.46
N ALA A 101 12.21 0.16 5.43
CA ALA A 101 11.27 -0.58 6.27
C ALA A 101 10.18 -1.26 5.45
N SER A 102 9.57 -0.54 4.50
CA SER A 102 8.58 -1.11 3.57
C SER A 102 9.14 -2.30 2.79
N GLY A 103 10.41 -2.23 2.39
CA GLY A 103 11.06 -3.33 1.69
C GLY A 103 11.39 -4.54 2.52
N ILE A 104 11.82 -4.32 3.77
CA ILE A 104 12.03 -5.40 4.73
C ILE A 104 10.68 -6.07 5.02
N GLY A 105 9.63 -5.28 5.24
CA GLY A 105 8.26 -5.78 5.46
C GLY A 105 7.78 -6.65 4.30
N TYR A 106 7.87 -6.14 3.07
CA TYR A 106 7.50 -6.88 1.86
C TYR A 106 8.25 -8.22 1.71
N ILE A 107 9.56 -8.22 1.96
CA ILE A 107 10.36 -9.46 1.90
C ILE A 107 9.93 -10.42 3.01
N ASN A 108 9.70 -9.94 4.24
CA ASN A 108 9.27 -10.77 5.35
C ASN A 108 7.91 -11.43 5.07
N GLU A 109 6.96 -10.72 4.47
CA GLU A 109 5.68 -11.31 4.05
C GLU A 109 5.89 -12.47 3.07
N ILE A 110 6.78 -12.30 2.08
CA ILE A 110 7.11 -13.38 1.14
C ILE A 110 7.77 -14.57 1.85
N LEU A 111 8.66 -14.31 2.80
CA LEU A 111 9.34 -15.37 3.55
C LEU A 111 8.36 -16.18 4.40
N ASP A 112 7.37 -15.52 5.01
CA ASP A 112 6.31 -16.20 5.76
C ASP A 112 5.52 -17.15 4.86
N GLU A 113 5.14 -16.69 3.67
CA GLU A 113 4.42 -17.50 2.67
C GLU A 113 5.26 -18.68 2.14
N LEU A 114 6.57 -18.48 2.01
CA LEU A 114 7.53 -19.53 1.67
C LEU A 114 7.81 -20.49 2.85
N SER A 115 7.25 -20.23 4.04
CA SER A 115 7.60 -20.92 5.29
C SER A 115 9.11 -20.95 5.55
N LYS A 116 9.79 -19.84 5.27
CA LYS A 116 11.24 -19.67 5.46
C LYS A 116 11.53 -18.80 6.67
N GLU A 117 12.57 -19.17 7.42
CA GLU A 117 13.04 -18.37 8.54
C GLU A 117 13.66 -17.05 8.07
N ARG A 118 13.19 -15.94 8.64
CA ARG A 118 13.66 -14.60 8.33
C ARG A 118 15.12 -14.43 8.71
N GLU A 119 15.53 -15.02 9.83
CA GLU A 119 16.91 -15.04 10.34
C GLU A 119 17.87 -15.64 9.32
N GLY A 120 17.49 -16.75 8.66
CA GLY A 120 18.31 -17.37 7.63
C GLY A 120 18.44 -16.54 6.36
N PHE A 121 17.39 -15.80 5.97
CA PHE A 121 17.44 -14.91 4.82
C PHE A 121 18.30 -13.67 5.07
N TRP A 122 18.11 -13.01 6.23
CA TRP A 122 18.80 -11.78 6.57
C TRP A 122 20.22 -12.00 7.10
N GLY A 123 20.53 -13.19 7.62
CA GLY A 123 21.82 -13.55 8.17
C GLY A 123 22.28 -12.54 9.23
N ASP A 124 23.49 -12.01 9.07
CA ASP A 124 24.08 -11.02 9.98
C ASP A 124 23.26 -9.72 10.11
N HIS A 125 22.36 -9.45 9.16
CA HIS A 125 21.50 -8.27 9.16
C HIS A 125 20.13 -8.51 9.81
N ALA A 126 19.85 -9.70 10.34
CA ALA A 126 18.55 -10.01 10.93
C ALA A 126 18.16 -9.05 12.06
N ALA A 127 19.08 -8.79 13.00
CA ALA A 127 18.86 -7.85 14.10
C ALA A 127 18.60 -6.42 13.61
N LEU A 128 19.39 -5.96 12.62
CA LEU A 128 19.22 -4.63 12.05
C LEU A 128 17.89 -4.50 11.29
N SER A 129 17.50 -5.53 10.54
CA SER A 129 16.23 -5.52 9.79
C SER A 129 15.01 -5.41 10.72
N ARG A 130 15.07 -6.08 11.88
CA ARG A 130 14.03 -6.02 12.90
C ARG A 130 13.96 -4.63 13.54
N LEU A 131 15.11 -4.09 13.94
CA LEU A 131 15.19 -2.74 14.51
C LEU A 131 14.62 -1.67 13.57
N ILE A 132 14.93 -1.74 12.27
CA ILE A 132 14.40 -0.79 11.29
C ILE A 132 12.87 -0.86 11.19
N LEU A 133 12.30 -2.07 11.23
CA LEU A 133 10.85 -2.24 11.23
C LEU A 133 10.21 -1.68 12.51
N GLU A 134 10.78 -2.00 13.66
CA GLU A 134 10.31 -1.51 14.98
C GLU A 134 10.38 0.02 15.06
N GLU A 135 11.48 0.63 14.62
CA GLU A 135 11.64 2.09 14.59
C GLU A 135 10.64 2.75 13.63
N ALA A 136 10.47 2.20 12.42
CA ALA A 136 9.54 2.76 11.44
C ALA A 136 8.08 2.66 11.91
N GLU A 137 7.68 1.55 12.52
CA GLU A 137 6.36 1.38 13.11
C GLU A 137 6.12 2.39 14.24
N ALA A 138 7.09 2.53 15.16
CA ALA A 138 6.99 3.48 16.26
C ALA A 138 6.91 4.94 15.76
N GLU A 139 7.68 5.30 14.73
CA GLU A 139 7.65 6.64 14.13
C GLU A 139 6.30 6.96 13.48
N ILE A 140 5.73 6.00 12.73
CA ILE A 140 4.40 6.15 12.11
C ILE A 140 3.33 6.34 13.19
N VAL A 141 3.36 5.55 14.26
CA VAL A 141 2.41 5.69 15.37
C VAL A 141 2.53 7.05 16.03
N LEU A 142 3.75 7.51 16.34
CA LEU A 142 3.98 8.81 16.95
C LEU A 142 3.49 9.96 16.06
N ARG A 143 3.79 9.91 14.75
CA ARG A 143 3.33 10.91 13.78
C ARG A 143 1.79 10.94 13.70
N TYR A 144 1.16 9.78 13.66
CA TYR A 144 -0.30 9.67 13.68
C TYR A 144 -0.90 10.29 14.95
N GLU A 145 -0.40 9.92 16.13
CA GLU A 145 -0.88 10.45 17.41
C GLU A 145 -0.70 11.97 17.50
N GLU A 146 0.43 12.49 17.02
CA GLU A 146 0.68 13.93 16.97
C GLU A 146 -0.31 14.65 16.05
N LYS A 147 -0.55 14.14 14.83
CA LYS A 147 -1.55 14.70 13.90
C LYS A 147 -2.93 14.74 14.52
N VAL A 148 -3.37 13.62 15.12
CA VAL A 148 -4.69 13.52 15.77
C VAL A 148 -4.80 14.50 16.94
N ARG A 149 -3.77 14.58 17.80
CA ARG A 149 -3.74 15.49 18.94
C ARG A 149 -3.77 16.96 18.53
N ASN A 150 -2.98 17.32 17.52
CA ASN A 150 -2.95 18.68 16.98
C ASN A 150 -4.30 19.06 16.39
N ALA A 151 -4.89 18.20 15.54
CA ALA A 151 -6.22 18.45 14.99
C ALA A 151 -7.31 18.55 16.07
N ALA A 152 -7.24 17.74 17.13
CA ALA A 152 -8.18 17.82 18.24
C ALA A 152 -8.07 19.15 19.00
N ARG A 153 -6.83 19.63 19.23
CA ARG A 153 -6.59 20.96 19.82
C ARG A 153 -7.15 22.06 18.92
N ASP A 154 -6.83 22.02 17.63
CA ASP A 154 -7.26 23.04 16.67
C ASP A 154 -8.80 23.10 16.57
N PHE A 155 -9.48 21.95 16.67
CA PHE A 155 -10.93 21.90 16.78
C PHE A 155 -11.45 22.59 18.05
N GLU A 156 -10.87 22.29 19.21
CA GLU A 156 -11.29 22.89 20.48
C GLU A 156 -11.08 24.41 20.47
N GLU A 157 -9.95 24.88 19.94
CA GLU A 157 -9.68 26.31 19.77
C GLU A 157 -10.73 26.99 18.89
N LYS A 158 -11.10 26.38 17.76
CA LYS A 158 -12.13 26.89 16.84
C LYS A 158 -13.53 26.98 17.46
N VAL A 159 -13.87 26.11 18.42
CA VAL A 159 -15.24 26.01 18.96
C VAL A 159 -15.39 26.52 20.39
N SER A 160 -14.29 26.76 21.12
CA SER A 160 -14.28 27.14 22.55
C SER A 160 -15.13 28.38 22.89
N GLY A 161 -15.24 29.34 21.97
CA GLY A 161 -16.02 30.58 22.14
C GLY A 161 -17.46 30.52 21.63
N LEU A 162 -17.91 29.39 21.09
CA LEU A 162 -19.23 29.27 20.45
C LEU A 162 -20.28 28.72 21.40
N THR A 163 -21.50 29.25 21.32
CA THR A 163 -22.65 28.59 21.96
C THR A 163 -22.91 27.23 21.32
N ARG A 164 -23.69 26.36 21.99
CA ARG A 164 -24.03 25.03 21.47
C ARG A 164 -24.67 25.08 20.06
N GLU A 165 -25.55 26.05 19.82
CA GLU A 165 -26.20 26.23 18.52
C GLU A 165 -25.24 26.77 17.46
N GLN A 166 -24.37 27.72 17.82
CA GLN A 166 -23.34 28.22 16.91
C GLN A 166 -22.37 27.10 16.53
N ARG A 167 -21.90 26.31 17.50
CA ARG A 167 -21.04 25.15 17.28
C ARG A 167 -21.69 24.15 16.33
N SER A 168 -22.95 23.78 16.56
CA SER A 168 -23.66 22.84 15.70
C SER A 168 -23.82 23.35 14.27
N ARG A 169 -24.13 24.64 14.08
CA ARG A 169 -24.25 25.24 12.75
C ARG A 169 -22.90 25.32 12.02
N THR A 170 -21.84 25.68 12.73
CA THR A 170 -20.48 25.73 12.17
C THR A 170 -20.02 24.34 11.71
N ILE A 171 -20.20 23.31 12.55
CA ILE A 171 -19.85 21.93 12.18
C ILE A 171 -20.64 21.48 10.95
N ALA A 172 -21.97 21.65 10.95
CA ALA A 172 -22.80 21.25 9.81
C ALA A 172 -22.42 21.98 8.51
N SER A 173 -22.05 23.27 8.59
CA SER A 173 -21.58 24.04 7.45
C SER A 173 -20.25 23.49 6.89
N LEU A 174 -19.30 23.15 7.76
CA LEU A 174 -18.00 22.61 7.38
C LEU A 174 -18.10 21.17 6.83
N GLU A 175 -18.97 20.34 7.41
CA GLU A 175 -19.25 18.98 6.93
C GLU A 175 -19.90 18.97 5.54
N ALA A 176 -20.68 20.01 5.22
CA ALA A 176 -21.31 20.15 3.90
C ALA A 176 -20.33 20.60 2.80
N LEU A 177 -19.15 21.11 3.16
CA LEU A 177 -18.16 21.52 2.17
C LEU A 177 -17.54 20.29 1.49
N PRO A 178 -17.42 20.30 0.15
CA PRO A 178 -16.73 19.23 -0.55
C PRO A 178 -15.27 19.15 -0.08
N VAL A 179 -14.86 17.97 0.37
CA VAL A 179 -13.45 17.64 0.48
C VAL A 179 -12.95 17.35 -0.92
N SER A 180 -11.86 18.00 -1.32
CA SER A 180 -11.17 17.69 -2.56
C SER A 180 -10.64 16.25 -2.46
N GLY A 181 -11.45 15.29 -2.88
CA GLY A 181 -11.09 13.89 -2.81
C GLY A 181 -9.95 13.61 -3.77
N HIS A 182 -8.83 13.11 -3.25
CA HIS A 182 -7.77 12.56 -4.09
C HIS A 182 -8.19 11.14 -4.52
N GLY A 183 -9.14 11.05 -5.46
CA GLY A 183 -9.59 9.77 -6.00
C GLY A 183 -10.96 9.80 -6.69
N PRO A 184 -11.24 8.85 -7.60
CA PRO A 184 -12.52 8.75 -8.29
C PRO A 184 -13.68 8.32 -7.38
N VAL A 185 -13.39 7.73 -6.21
CA VAL A 185 -14.40 7.26 -5.26
C VAL A 185 -14.15 7.92 -3.91
N SER A 186 -15.22 8.32 -3.24
CA SER A 186 -15.18 8.89 -1.89
C SER A 186 -16.28 8.32 -0.99
N ALA A 187 -16.00 8.36 0.31
CA ALA A 187 -16.80 7.77 1.35
C ALA A 187 -16.80 8.67 2.59
N ALA A 188 -17.97 8.92 3.17
CA ALA A 188 -18.04 9.58 4.47
C ALA A 188 -17.46 8.66 5.57
N ALA A 189 -16.65 9.24 6.46
CA ALA A 189 -16.04 8.53 7.59
C ALA A 189 -15.94 9.47 8.81
N ARG A 190 -15.99 8.91 10.03
CA ARG A 190 -15.86 9.70 11.26
C ARG A 190 -14.40 10.07 11.51
N CYS A 191 -14.16 11.33 11.80
CA CYS A 191 -12.83 11.83 12.13
C CYS A 191 -12.39 11.33 13.52
N PRO A 192 -11.19 10.72 13.67
CA PRO A 192 -10.69 10.26 14.95
C PRO A 192 -10.34 11.39 15.92
N ALA A 193 -10.07 12.60 15.43
CA ALA A 193 -9.70 13.74 16.27
C ALA A 193 -10.91 14.49 16.86
N CYS A 194 -11.95 14.74 16.06
CA CYS A 194 -13.08 15.58 16.47
C CYS A 194 -14.46 14.90 16.39
N GLY A 195 -14.54 13.66 15.90
CA GLY A 195 -15.79 12.88 15.76
C GLY A 195 -16.73 13.33 14.65
N SER A 196 -16.43 14.44 13.97
CA SER A 196 -17.22 14.99 12.86
C SER A 196 -17.05 14.16 11.58
N LEU A 197 -17.96 14.34 10.62
CA LEU A 197 -17.88 13.67 9.32
C LEU A 197 -16.74 14.29 8.49
N GLY A 198 -15.82 13.43 8.07
CA GLY A 198 -14.82 13.70 7.04
C GLY A 198 -15.06 12.83 5.82
N VAL A 199 -14.13 12.91 4.86
CA VAL A 199 -14.20 12.16 3.61
C VAL A 199 -12.92 11.34 3.45
N ALA A 200 -13.09 10.02 3.35
CA ALA A 200 -12.08 9.13 2.84
C ALA A 200 -12.20 9.09 1.32
N GLY A 201 -11.12 9.36 0.59
CA GLY A 201 -11.08 9.22 -0.87
C GLY A 201 -10.08 8.16 -1.29
N GLY A 202 -10.39 7.47 -2.37
CA GLY A 202 -9.67 6.28 -2.79
C GLY A 202 -10.03 5.83 -4.19
N ARG A 203 -9.73 4.58 -4.49
CA ARG A 203 -10.01 3.97 -5.80
C ARG A 203 -11.05 2.87 -5.65
N ASP A 204 -11.82 2.63 -6.71
CA ASP A 204 -12.50 1.36 -6.88
C ASP A 204 -11.46 0.31 -7.30
N ARG A 205 -11.39 -0.77 -6.54
CA ARG A 205 -10.60 -1.94 -6.87
C ARG A 205 -11.56 -3.02 -7.32
N ARG A 206 -11.45 -3.44 -8.57
CA ARG A 206 -12.16 -4.62 -9.05
C ARG A 206 -11.23 -5.82 -8.98
N ASP A 207 -11.65 -6.85 -8.27
CA ASP A 207 -11.04 -8.16 -8.32
C ASP A 207 -12.10 -9.20 -8.72
N GLY A 208 -11.69 -10.46 -8.90
CA GLY A 208 -12.62 -11.55 -9.24
C GLY A 208 -13.71 -11.80 -8.20
N SER A 209 -13.64 -11.15 -7.03
CA SER A 209 -14.62 -11.25 -5.93
C SER A 209 -15.57 -10.06 -5.82
N GLY A 210 -15.33 -8.96 -6.56
CA GLY A 210 -16.23 -7.80 -6.58
C GLY A 210 -15.51 -6.46 -6.69
N SER A 211 -16.28 -5.38 -6.52
CA SER A 211 -15.74 -4.02 -6.41
C SER A 211 -15.52 -3.68 -4.94
N TRP A 212 -14.36 -3.11 -4.62
CA TRP A 212 -13.96 -2.69 -3.27
C TRP A 212 -13.54 -1.23 -3.29
N PHE A 213 -13.84 -0.50 -2.22
CA PHE A 213 -13.32 0.83 -1.96
C PHE A 213 -12.00 0.69 -1.21
N ASP A 214 -10.92 1.19 -1.80
CA ASP A 214 -9.58 1.19 -1.22
C ASP A 214 -9.18 2.64 -0.83
N PRO A 215 -9.30 3.03 0.45
CA PRO A 215 -9.02 4.39 0.89
C PRO A 215 -7.53 4.74 0.71
N ARG A 216 -7.26 5.93 0.16
CA ARG A 216 -5.89 6.43 -0.09
C ARG A 216 -5.58 7.75 0.61
N HIS A 217 -6.61 8.50 0.97
CA HIS A 217 -6.50 9.65 1.84
C HIS A 217 -7.77 9.80 2.68
N PHE A 218 -7.66 10.49 3.80
CA PHE A 218 -8.78 11.00 4.57
C PHE A 218 -8.58 12.48 4.86
N GLY A 219 -9.65 13.26 4.76
CA GLY A 219 -9.65 14.68 5.12
C GLY A 219 -10.88 15.06 5.95
N CYS A 220 -10.67 15.83 7.02
CA CYS A 220 -11.72 16.42 7.84
C CYS A 220 -11.68 17.95 7.75
N ARG A 221 -12.75 18.60 7.27
CA ARG A 221 -12.83 20.08 7.18
C ARG A 221 -13.08 20.76 8.53
N VAL A 222 -13.51 20.01 9.53
CA VAL A 222 -13.85 20.57 10.84
C VAL A 222 -12.59 20.86 11.65
N CYS A 223 -11.67 19.89 11.69
CA CYS A 223 -10.43 19.97 12.45
C CYS A 223 -9.16 19.98 11.59
N ASP A 224 -9.31 20.05 10.26
CA ASP A 224 -8.22 20.00 9.27
C ASP A 224 -7.31 18.76 9.35
N LEU A 225 -7.78 17.67 9.98
CA LEU A 225 -7.05 16.41 10.00
C LEU A 225 -6.96 15.84 8.59
N ALA A 226 -5.73 15.55 8.14
CA ALA A 226 -5.44 14.82 6.93
C ALA A 226 -4.59 13.59 7.25
N LEU A 227 -5.02 12.43 6.76
CA LEU A 227 -4.32 11.14 6.93
C LEU A 227 -4.09 10.49 5.57
N ASP A 228 -2.96 9.78 5.44
CA ASP A 228 -2.60 9.01 4.25
C ASP A 228 -1.81 7.74 4.63
N GLY A 229 -1.60 6.86 3.64
CA GLY A 229 -0.78 5.66 3.81
C GLY A 229 -1.18 4.82 5.04
N PHE A 230 -0.19 4.50 5.88
CA PHE A 230 -0.37 3.71 7.10
C PHE A 230 -1.20 4.40 8.20
N GLU A 231 -1.33 5.73 8.14
CA GLU A 231 -2.14 6.47 9.12
C GLU A 231 -3.64 6.18 8.95
N LEU A 232 -4.05 5.77 7.74
CA LEU A 232 -5.41 5.31 7.46
C LEU A 232 -5.71 3.99 8.17
N ASP A 233 -4.75 3.05 8.14
CA ASP A 233 -4.88 1.76 8.81
C ASP A 233 -4.95 1.94 10.34
N LEU A 234 -4.11 2.82 10.90
CA LEU A 234 -4.16 3.19 12.32
C LEU A 234 -5.49 3.84 12.71
N ALA A 235 -6.11 4.61 11.80
CA ALA A 235 -7.44 5.17 11.99
C ALA A 235 -8.59 4.17 11.74
N GLY A 236 -8.29 2.94 11.34
CA GLY A 236 -9.27 1.90 11.02
C GLY A 236 -9.98 2.10 9.67
N PHE A 237 -9.46 2.97 8.80
CA PHE A 237 -9.96 3.17 7.45
C PHE A 237 -9.44 2.08 6.52
N THR A 238 -10.09 0.91 6.59
CA THR A 238 -9.75 -0.25 5.76
C THR A 238 -10.64 -0.37 4.53
N GLY A 239 -10.18 -1.16 3.56
CA GLY A 239 -10.95 -1.40 2.34
C GLY A 239 -12.28 -2.09 2.62
N ARG A 240 -13.35 -1.63 1.97
CA ARG A 240 -14.71 -2.16 2.15
C ARG A 240 -15.38 -2.47 0.81
N PRO A 241 -16.27 -3.47 0.71
CA PRO A 241 -16.94 -3.76 -0.55
C PRO A 241 -17.80 -2.56 -1.00
N LEU A 242 -17.76 -2.27 -2.30
CA LEU A 242 -18.66 -1.34 -2.97
C LEU A 242 -19.86 -2.17 -3.45
N ASP A 243 -20.87 -2.30 -2.60
CA ASP A 243 -22.08 -3.05 -2.96
C ASP A 243 -22.71 -2.48 -4.25
N GLY A 244 -23.04 -3.38 -5.16
CA GLY A 244 -23.79 -3.06 -6.38
C GLY A 244 -24.99 -3.99 -6.56
N ALA A 245 -26.14 -3.66 -5.93
CA ALA A 245 -27.50 -3.81 -6.49
C ALA A 245 -28.59 -3.59 -5.42
N GLY A 246 -29.18 -2.39 -5.43
CA GLY A 246 -30.62 -2.13 -5.28
C GLY A 246 -31.43 -2.83 -4.20
N ASP A 247 -31.50 -2.22 -3.01
CA ASP A 247 -32.73 -2.28 -2.22
C ASP A 247 -33.68 -1.20 -2.77
N THR A 248 -34.56 -1.61 -3.69
CA THR A 248 -35.72 -0.80 -4.04
C THR A 248 -36.74 -0.98 -2.92
N PRO A 249 -37.25 0.07 -2.27
CA PRO A 249 -38.32 -0.08 -1.31
C PRO A 249 -39.57 -0.55 -2.06
N GLY A 250 -39.90 -1.83 -1.91
CA GLY A 250 -41.15 -2.42 -2.35
C GLY A 250 -42.32 -1.72 -1.67
N ARG A 251 -43.24 -1.26 -2.51
CA ARG A 251 -44.55 -0.69 -2.16
C ARG A 251 -45.43 -1.68 -1.41
#